data_AF-A0A2D8LY98-F1
#
_entry.id   AF-A0A2D8LY98-F1
#
_cell.length_a   1.000
_cell.length_b   1.000
_cell.length_c   1.000
_cell.angle_alpha   90.00
_cell.angle_beta   90.00
_cell.angle_gamma   90.00
#
_symmetry.space_group_name_H-M   'P 1'
#
loop_
_entity.id
_entity.type
_entity.pdbx_description
1 polymer ?
#
loop_
_entity_poly.entity_id
_entity_poly.type
_entity_poly.pdbx_seq_one_letter_code
_entity_poly.pdbx_strand_id
1 'polypeptide(L)'
;MRLSITGWSFTESESLENMDDRLPAHVWIEAEIAKCQAKGLSVYYINKGSLTGGTLLLKINGLGNGFKILTQIRDLDGDLSWMDAMGEGALEEKEIDAYISRSIDRDPDIWAIEIEDRTLQNPFEENKEDEYE
;
A
#
# COMPACT_ATOMS: atom_id res chain seq x y z
N MET A 1 18.18 -60.13 2.34
CA MET A 1 19.09 -59.78 3.46
C MET A 1 19.55 -58.35 3.20
N ARG A 2 19.18 -57.41 4.07
CA ARG A 2 19.35 -55.96 3.90
C ARG A 2 20.62 -55.52 4.61
N LEU A 3 21.47 -54.77 3.93
CA LEU A 3 22.57 -54.00 4.51
C LEU A 3 22.42 -52.57 4.01
N SER A 4 21.91 -51.70 4.88
CA SER A 4 21.79 -50.26 4.68
C SER A 4 22.62 -49.59 5.76
N ILE A 5 23.72 -48.95 5.34
CA ILE A 5 24.59 -48.14 6.17
C ILE A 5 24.37 -46.67 5.84
N THR A 6 24.38 -45.86 6.91
CA THR A 6 24.33 -44.39 6.99
C THR A 6 23.00 -43.71 6.68
N GLY A 7 22.07 -43.78 7.65
CA GLY A 7 21.83 -42.66 8.56
C GLY A 7 21.66 -41.25 7.97
N TRP A 8 20.65 -41.05 7.13
CA TRP A 8 19.98 -39.76 7.03
C TRP A 8 18.53 -39.92 7.48
N SER A 9 18.25 -39.47 8.70
CA SER A 9 16.88 -39.13 9.10
C SER A 9 16.74 -37.65 8.79
N PHE A 10 16.20 -37.33 7.62
CA PHE A 10 15.65 -36.02 7.38
C PHE A 10 14.35 -35.97 8.18
N THR A 11 14.39 -35.39 9.38
CA THR A 11 13.16 -34.93 10.02
C THR A 11 12.66 -33.78 9.17
N GLU A 12 11.73 -34.10 8.27
CA GLU A 12 10.88 -33.13 7.57
C GLU A 12 9.93 -32.50 8.60
N SER A 13 10.50 -31.82 9.59
CA SER A 13 9.77 -31.01 10.55
C SER A 13 9.45 -29.70 9.84
N GLU A 14 8.43 -29.76 8.98
CA GLU A 14 7.29 -28.84 8.99
C GLU A 14 7.61 -27.46 9.60
N SER A 15 8.44 -26.69 8.89
CA SER A 15 8.77 -25.29 9.21
C SER A 15 8.91 -24.46 7.94
N LEU A 16 7.98 -24.70 7.01
CA LEU A 16 7.66 -23.81 5.88
C LEU A 16 6.15 -23.49 5.86
N GLU A 17 5.50 -23.44 7.02
CA GLU A 17 4.18 -22.79 7.13
C GLU A 17 4.39 -21.30 7.42
N ASN A 18 3.80 -20.47 6.55
CA ASN A 18 3.85 -19.01 6.47
C ASN A 18 5.07 -18.39 5.78
N MET A 19 5.41 -18.88 4.58
CA MET A 19 6.17 -18.07 3.62
C MET A 19 5.22 -17.05 2.95
N ASP A 20 4.76 -16.11 3.78
CA ASP A 20 3.98 -14.90 3.51
C ASP A 20 3.02 -15.00 2.28
N ASP A 21 1.80 -15.50 2.50
CA ASP A 21 0.68 -15.53 1.53
C ASP A 21 0.15 -14.11 1.20
N ARG A 22 0.99 -13.08 1.39
CA ARG A 22 0.69 -11.69 1.10
C ARG A 22 1.05 -11.40 -0.34
N LEU A 23 0.07 -10.91 -1.08
CA LEU A 23 0.26 -10.42 -2.44
C LEU A 23 1.37 -9.36 -2.46
N PRO A 24 2.41 -9.47 -3.32
CA PRO A 24 3.49 -8.49 -3.37
C PRO A 24 2.97 -7.08 -3.60
N ALA A 25 3.60 -6.08 -2.96
CA ALA A 25 3.14 -4.69 -2.98
C ALA A 25 2.81 -4.15 -4.37
N HIS A 26 3.73 -4.33 -5.33
CA HIS A 26 3.53 -3.80 -6.68
C HIS A 26 2.29 -4.39 -7.38
N VAL A 27 1.95 -5.66 -7.12
CA VAL A 27 0.84 -6.33 -7.83
C VAL A 27 -0.49 -5.72 -7.45
N TRP A 28 -0.74 -5.56 -6.15
CA TRP A 28 -2.01 -4.99 -5.69
C TRP A 28 -2.08 -3.48 -5.94
N ILE A 29 -0.97 -2.76 -5.79
CA ILE A 29 -0.92 -1.31 -6.09
C ILE A 29 -1.25 -1.07 -7.57
N GLU A 30 -0.64 -1.82 -8.49
CA GLU A 30 -0.93 -1.68 -9.91
C GLU A 30 -2.39 -2.05 -10.25
N ALA A 31 -2.97 -3.03 -9.56
CA ALA A 31 -4.39 -3.36 -9.70
C ALA A 31 -5.30 -2.21 -9.24
N GLU A 32 -5.03 -1.58 -8.09
CA GLU A 32 -5.79 -0.43 -7.61
C GLU A 32 -5.66 0.79 -8.54
N ILE A 33 -4.47 1.04 -9.07
CA ILE A 33 -4.25 2.08 -10.07
C ILE A 33 -5.08 1.81 -11.33
N ALA A 34 -5.11 0.56 -11.81
CA ALA A 34 -5.91 0.18 -12.96
C ALA A 34 -7.41 0.40 -12.72
N LYS A 35 -7.92 0.08 -11.51
CA LYS A 35 -9.31 0.39 -11.11
C LYS A 35 -9.57 1.89 -11.12
N CYS A 36 -8.65 2.71 -10.59
CA CYS A 36 -8.77 4.17 -10.59
C CYS A 36 -8.82 4.74 -12.02
N GLN A 37 -7.93 4.27 -12.89
CA GLN A 37 -7.88 4.69 -14.29
C GLN A 37 -9.14 4.27 -15.05
N ALA A 38 -9.68 3.08 -14.78
CA ALA A 38 -10.96 2.63 -15.35
C ALA A 38 -12.15 3.51 -14.93
N LYS A 39 -12.08 4.10 -13.72
CA LYS A 39 -13.04 5.11 -13.22
C LYS A 39 -12.77 6.52 -13.76
N GLY A 40 -11.73 6.71 -14.59
CA GLY A 40 -11.38 8.00 -15.20
C GLY A 40 -10.57 8.93 -14.31
N LEU A 41 -10.00 8.43 -13.21
CA LEU A 41 -9.13 9.22 -12.33
C LEU A 41 -7.72 9.33 -12.93
N SER A 42 -7.11 10.52 -12.84
CA SER A 42 -5.70 10.70 -13.14
C SER A 42 -4.85 10.18 -11.99
N VAL A 43 -3.86 9.34 -12.29
CA VAL A 43 -2.96 8.74 -11.29
C VAL A 43 -1.51 8.90 -11.73
N TYR A 44 -0.65 9.31 -10.80
CA TYR A 44 0.76 9.59 -11.03
C TYR A 44 1.64 8.92 -9.97
N TYR A 45 2.73 8.30 -10.41
CA TYR A 45 3.77 7.83 -9.50
C TYR A 45 4.65 9.00 -9.09
N ILE A 46 4.73 9.29 -7.79
CA ILE A 46 5.76 10.19 -7.23
C ILE A 46 7.02 9.36 -6.92
N ASN A 47 6.86 8.18 -6.31
CA ASN A 47 7.93 7.23 -6.08
C ASN A 47 7.42 5.79 -6.24
N LYS A 48 8.24 4.93 -6.86
CA LYS A 48 8.02 3.48 -6.89
C LYS A 48 8.90 2.85 -5.82
N GLY A 49 8.24 2.30 -4.80
CA GLY A 49 8.90 1.64 -3.67
C GLY A 49 9.31 0.21 -3.97
N SER A 50 9.46 -0.58 -2.91
CA SER A 50 9.83 -1.99 -3.01
C SER A 50 8.73 -2.82 -3.70
N LEU A 51 9.13 -3.79 -4.52
CA LEU A 51 8.19 -4.64 -5.25
C LEU A 51 7.42 -5.59 -4.33
N THR A 52 8.02 -6.00 -3.22
CA THR A 52 7.46 -7.05 -2.34
C THR A 52 6.68 -6.48 -1.17
N GLY A 53 7.07 -5.31 -0.65
CA GLY A 53 6.47 -4.68 0.52
C GLY A 53 6.75 -3.18 0.53
N GLY A 54 6.53 -2.54 1.67
CA GLY A 54 6.78 -1.11 1.87
C GLY A 54 5.51 -0.35 2.25
N THR A 55 5.71 0.82 2.85
CA THR A 55 4.60 1.73 3.17
C THR A 55 4.10 2.39 1.90
N LEU A 56 2.79 2.61 1.80
CA LEU A 56 2.17 3.41 0.76
C LEU A 56 1.73 4.75 1.32
N LEU A 57 2.21 5.83 0.70
CA LEU A 57 1.68 7.19 0.82
C LEU A 57 0.79 7.52 -0.38
N LEU A 58 -0.43 7.95 -0.10
CA LEU A 58 -1.42 8.31 -1.10
C LEU A 58 -1.78 9.79 -0.97
N LYS A 59 -1.32 10.61 -1.92
CA LYS A 59 -1.70 12.02 -2.07
C LYS A 59 -2.96 12.10 -2.94
N ILE A 60 -4.03 12.68 -2.41
CA ILE A 60 -5.25 12.95 -3.17
C ILE A 60 -5.34 14.46 -3.39
N ASN A 61 -5.29 14.87 -4.65
CA ASN A 61 -5.41 16.25 -5.09
C ASN A 61 -6.88 16.54 -5.44
N GLY A 62 -7.52 17.38 -4.63
CA GLY A 62 -8.93 17.76 -4.76
C GLY A 62 -9.25 18.68 -5.93
N LEU A 63 -8.28 19.01 -6.80
CA LEU A 63 -8.44 19.91 -7.95
C LEU A 63 -9.10 21.24 -7.56
N GLY A 64 -8.62 21.85 -6.47
CA GLY A 64 -9.16 23.08 -5.87
C GLY A 64 -9.99 22.88 -4.60
N ASN A 65 -10.35 21.64 -4.26
CA ASN A 65 -11.06 21.32 -3.01
C ASN A 65 -10.12 21.04 -1.82
N GLY A 66 -8.82 21.24 -1.99
CA GLY A 66 -7.79 20.92 -0.99
C GLY A 66 -7.06 19.63 -1.32
N PHE A 67 -6.39 19.07 -0.32
CA PHE A 67 -5.57 17.88 -0.45
C PHE A 67 -5.79 16.93 0.72
N LYS A 68 -5.55 15.65 0.49
CA LYS A 68 -5.47 14.62 1.53
C LYS A 68 -4.19 13.81 1.36
N ILE A 69 -3.57 13.40 2.46
CA ILE A 69 -2.43 12.48 2.40
C ILE A 69 -2.66 11.34 3.38
N LEU A 70 -2.78 10.14 2.83
CA LEU A 70 -3.07 8.93 3.61
C LEU A 70 -1.86 8.01 3.64
N THR A 71 -1.74 7.26 4.73
CA THR A 71 -0.80 6.14 4.87
C THR A 71 -1.53 4.91 5.34
N GLN A 72 -1.06 3.74 4.89
CA GLN A 72 -1.54 2.47 5.43
C GLN A 72 -0.97 2.22 6.83
N ILE A 73 -1.83 1.78 7.73
CA ILE A 73 -1.49 1.32 9.08
C ILE A 73 -2.15 -0.04 9.33
N ARG A 74 -1.65 -0.77 10.32
CA ARG A 74 -2.38 -1.90 10.89
C ARG A 74 -3.05 -1.45 12.16
N ASP A 75 -4.33 -1.77 12.30
CA ASP A 75 -5.06 -1.53 13.54
C ASP A 75 -4.70 -2.56 14.63
N LEU A 76 -5.40 -2.50 15.76
CA LEU A 76 -5.16 -3.38 16.90
C LEU A 76 -5.58 -4.84 16.62
N ASP A 77 -6.49 -5.04 15.67
CA ASP A 77 -6.97 -6.36 15.26
C ASP A 77 -6.10 -6.96 14.14
N GLY A 78 -5.19 -6.15 13.59
CA GLY A 78 -4.20 -6.53 12.58
C GLY A 78 -4.66 -6.24 11.15
N ASP A 79 -5.85 -5.66 10.99
CA ASP A 79 -6.43 -5.29 9.70
C ASP A 79 -5.75 -4.04 9.14
N LEU A 80 -5.72 -3.96 7.80
CA LEU A 80 -5.20 -2.78 7.11
C LEU A 80 -6.22 -1.66 7.17
N SER A 81 -5.79 -0.50 7.68
CA SER A 81 -6.59 0.72 7.74
C SER A 81 -5.80 1.90 7.19
N TRP A 82 -6.49 2.99 6.92
CA TRP A 82 -5.92 4.23 6.39
C TRP A 82 -5.96 5.33 7.43
N MET A 83 -4.88 6.11 7.51
CA MET A 83 -4.77 7.24 8.43
C MET A 83 -4.25 8.48 7.71
N ASP A 84 -4.75 9.65 8.08
CA ASP A 84 -4.19 10.94 7.63
C ASP A 84 -2.75 11.10 8.15
N ALA A 85 -1.79 11.11 7.23
CA ALA A 85 -0.36 11.08 7.55
C ALA A 85 0.15 12.40 8.15
N MET A 86 -0.56 13.51 7.91
CA MET A 86 -0.23 14.84 8.44
C MET A 86 -1.29 15.40 9.41
N GLY A 87 -2.28 14.59 9.79
CA GLY A 87 -3.39 15.00 10.66
C GLY A 87 -4.46 15.84 9.96
N GLU A 88 -5.45 16.29 10.74
CA GLU A 88 -6.59 17.06 10.24
C GLU A 88 -6.23 18.54 10.03
N GLY A 89 -6.60 19.10 8.87
CA GLY A 89 -6.42 20.52 8.58
C GLY A 89 -6.37 20.83 7.09
N ALA A 90 -6.45 22.11 6.74
CA ALA A 90 -6.16 22.56 5.39
C ALA A 90 -4.64 22.44 5.16
N LEU A 91 -4.24 21.54 4.26
CA LEU A 91 -2.85 21.32 3.90
C LEU A 91 -2.51 22.09 2.61
N GLU A 92 -1.37 22.78 2.61
CA GLU A 92 -0.82 23.34 1.38
C GLU A 92 -0.07 22.27 0.59
N GLU A 93 -0.18 22.31 -0.74
CA GLU A 93 0.51 21.37 -1.65
C GLU A 93 2.01 21.27 -1.35
N LYS A 94 2.65 22.42 -1.12
CA LYS A 94 4.08 22.50 -0.82
C LYS A 94 4.47 21.76 0.46
N GLU A 95 3.61 21.77 1.48
CA GLU A 95 3.87 21.08 2.75
C GLU A 95 3.77 19.57 2.57
N ILE A 96 2.78 19.12 1.78
CA ILE A 96 2.59 17.72 1.41
C ILE A 96 3.78 17.22 0.60
N ASP A 97 4.18 17.93 -0.45
CA ASP A 97 5.30 17.54 -1.30
C ASP A 97 6.61 17.48 -0.49
N ALA A 98 6.82 18.43 0.43
CA ALA A 98 7.96 18.41 1.34
C ALA A 98 7.90 17.25 2.34
N TYR A 99 6.72 16.80 2.76
CA TYR A 99 6.55 15.60 3.59
C TYR A 99 6.87 14.33 2.80
N ILE A 100 6.36 14.21 1.57
CA ILE A 100 6.60 13.05 0.69
C ILE A 100 8.10 12.94 0.38
N SER A 101 8.74 14.04 -0.03
CA SER A 101 10.19 14.07 -0.30
C SER A 101 11.00 13.59 0.92
N ARG A 102 10.70 14.11 2.12
CA ARG A 102 11.40 13.69 3.35
C ARG A 102 11.15 12.23 3.70
N SER A 103 9.96 11.71 3.40
CA SER A 103 9.61 10.31 3.62
C SER A 103 10.42 9.40 2.69
N ILE A 104 10.50 9.73 1.40
CA ILE A 104 11.30 9.02 0.40
C ILE A 104 12.80 9.08 0.75
N ASP A 105 13.30 10.25 1.17
CA ASP A 105 14.71 10.41 1.55
C ASP A 105 15.08 9.54 2.76
N ARG A 106 14.13 9.32 3.68
CA ARG A 106 14.30 8.46 4.86
C ARG A 106 14.19 6.98 4.51
N ASP A 107 13.23 6.64 3.65
CA ASP A 107 12.94 5.26 3.25
C ASP A 107 12.61 5.21 1.74
N PRO A 108 13.61 4.89 0.89
CA PRO A 108 13.42 4.79 -0.55
C PRO A 108 12.45 3.69 -0.98
N ASP A 109 12.14 2.73 -0.10
CA ASP A 109 11.24 1.61 -0.40
C ASP A 109 9.75 1.98 -0.27
N ILE A 110 9.43 3.22 0.15
CA ILE A 110 8.05 3.72 0.23
C ILE A 110 7.46 3.96 -1.17
N TRP A 111 6.23 3.51 -1.38
CA TRP A 111 5.42 3.92 -2.52
C TRP A 111 4.79 5.28 -2.26
N ALA A 112 4.87 6.19 -3.24
CA ALA A 112 4.17 7.47 -3.18
C ALA A 112 3.40 7.67 -4.48
N ILE A 113 2.08 7.81 -4.37
CA ILE A 113 1.15 7.92 -5.50
C ILE A 113 0.31 9.18 -5.32
N GLU A 114 0.14 9.93 -6.40
CA GLU A 114 -0.80 11.04 -6.47
C GLU A 114 -2.02 10.65 -7.32
N ILE A 115 -3.22 10.99 -6.84
CA ILE A 115 -4.48 10.82 -7.54
C ILE A 115 -5.21 12.16 -7.57
N GLU A 116 -5.70 12.55 -8.74
CA GLU A 116 -6.59 13.71 -8.85
C GLU A 116 -8.04 13.27 -8.70
N ASP A 117 -8.69 13.69 -7.63
CA ASP A 117 -10.11 13.45 -7.39
C ASP A 117 -10.74 14.55 -6.53
N ARG A 118 -11.77 15.22 -7.08
CA ARG A 118 -12.53 16.28 -6.40
C ARG A 118 -13.26 15.81 -5.15
N THR A 119 -13.56 14.52 -5.03
CA THR A 119 -14.29 13.97 -3.88
C THR A 119 -13.44 13.87 -2.62
N LEU A 120 -12.10 13.87 -2.76
CA LEU A 120 -11.14 13.60 -1.68
C LEU A 120 -11.37 12.26 -0.96
N GLN A 121 -12.07 11.33 -1.59
CA GLN A 121 -12.26 9.96 -1.08
C GLN A 121 -11.04 9.11 -1.41
N ASN A 122 -10.77 8.12 -0.58
CA ASN A 122 -9.73 7.14 -0.82
C ASN A 122 -10.22 6.09 -1.83
N PRO A 123 -9.70 6.07 -3.07
CA PRO A 123 -10.16 5.10 -4.06
C PRO A 123 -9.60 3.68 -3.84
N PHE A 124 -8.63 3.51 -2.91
CA PHE A 124 -8.02 2.21 -2.57
C PHE A 124 -8.71 1.56 -1.37
N GLU A 125 -9.67 2.25 -0.75
CA GLU A 125 -10.50 1.69 0.31
C GLU A 125 -11.73 1.06 -0.35
N GLU A 126 -11.95 -0.23 -0.09
CA GLU A 126 -13.16 -0.89 -0.56
C GLU A 126 -14.37 -0.35 0.23
N ASN A 127 -15.22 0.41 -0.44
CA ASN A 127 -16.51 0.78 0.11
C ASN A 127 -17.37 -0.48 0.16
N LYS A 128 -17.66 -0.98 1.36
CA LYS A 128 -18.56 -2.13 1.57
C LYS A 128 -20.01 -1.89 1.12
N GLU A 129 -20.32 -0.71 0.60
CA GLU A 129 -21.65 -0.35 0.11
C GLU A 129 -21.94 -0.92 -1.30
N ASP A 130 -20.90 -1.29 -2.07
CA ASP A 130 -21.05 -1.82 -3.44
C ASP A 130 -21.43 -3.31 -3.49
N GLU A 131 -21.56 -3.99 -2.34
CA GLU A 131 -21.83 -5.45 -2.26
C GLU A 131 -23.34 -5.78 -2.30
N TYR A 132 -24.22 -4.77 -2.43
CA TYR A 132 -25.69 -4.94 -2.37
C TYR A 132 -26.47 -4.43 -3.59
N GLU A 133 -25.82 -4.11 -4.72
CA GLU A 133 -26.51 -3.67 -5.95
C GLU A 133 -26.41 -4.66 -7.12
#